data_AF-A0A2V6EA53-F1
#
_entry.id   AF-A0A2V6EA53-F1
#
_cell.length_a   1.000
_cell.length_b   1.000
_cell.length_c   1.000
_cell.angle_alpha   90.00
_cell.angle_beta   90.00
_cell.angle_gamma   90.00
#
_symmetry.space_group_name_H-M   'P 1'
#
loop_
_entity.id
_entity.type
_entity.pdbx_description
1 polymer ?
#
loop_
_entity_poly.entity_id
_entity_poly.type
_entity_poly.pdbx_seq_one_letter_code
_entity_poly.pdbx_strand_id
1 'polypeptide(L)'
;MDAELEKLVESGKLTNKAAEQLEPLRPGSFCLHKSWGFGQVAEWNLLLNQIVIDFKTKAKHPMQLAYAAENLIPIPAGHFLARKVKEPDVIKALLKSDPVAVVRSILEGFDGKATLAQISEVLVGDLFTETEWKRWWTNAKKA
;
A
#
# COMPACT_ATOMS: atom_id res chain seq x y z
N MET A 1 -14.83 -11.87 11.71
CA MET A 1 -14.45 -10.54 12.21
C MET A 1 -13.51 -10.76 13.36
N ASP A 2 -12.51 -9.90 13.51
CA ASP A 2 -11.58 -9.93 14.63
C ASP A 2 -12.30 -9.70 15.97
N ALA A 3 -11.93 -10.46 17.00
CA ALA A 3 -12.62 -10.42 18.30
C ALA A 3 -12.48 -9.05 19.00
N GLU A 4 -11.42 -8.29 18.74
CA GLU A 4 -11.26 -6.96 19.32
C GLU A 4 -12.13 -5.91 18.61
N LEU A 5 -12.30 -6.04 17.29
CA LEU A 5 -13.22 -5.18 16.53
C LEU A 5 -14.67 -5.47 16.89
N GLU A 6 -15.04 -6.73 17.10
CA GLU A 6 -16.38 -7.14 17.53
C GLU A 6 -16.76 -6.49 18.87
N LYS A 7 -15.86 -6.51 19.87
CA LYS A 7 -16.06 -5.80 21.15
C LYS A 7 -16.29 -4.30 20.97
N LEU A 8 -15.60 -3.66 20.01
CA LEU A 8 -15.80 -2.24 19.73
C LEU A 8 -17.18 -1.99 19.10
N VAL A 9 -17.66 -2.90 18.25
CA VAL A 9 -19.03 -2.85 17.71
C VAL A 9 -20.07 -3.02 18.81
N GLU A 10 -19.93 -4.02 19.68
CA GLU A 10 -20.86 -4.28 20.79
C GLU A 10 -20.93 -3.08 21.76
N SER A 11 -19.79 -2.41 21.99
CA SER A 11 -19.72 -1.20 22.82
C SER A 11 -20.24 0.07 22.14
N GLY A 12 -20.63 0.01 20.86
CA GLY A 12 -21.11 1.15 20.07
C GLY A 12 -20.04 2.12 19.60
N LYS A 13 -18.75 1.79 19.77
CA LYS A 13 -17.60 2.62 19.31
C LYS A 13 -17.34 2.50 17.81
N LEU A 14 -17.76 1.40 17.20
CA LEU A 14 -17.67 1.15 15.77
C LEU A 14 -19.00 0.62 15.22
N THR A 15 -19.24 0.84 13.94
CA THR A 15 -20.32 0.15 13.21
C THR A 15 -19.80 -1.18 12.65
N ASN A 16 -20.68 -2.14 12.40
CA ASN A 16 -20.32 -3.39 11.71
C ASN A 16 -19.61 -3.12 10.38
N LYS A 17 -20.15 -2.17 9.59
CA LYS A 17 -19.54 -1.77 8.31
C LYS A 17 -18.11 -1.25 8.49
N ALA A 18 -17.87 -0.41 9.50
CA ALA A 18 -16.52 0.11 9.76
C ALA A 18 -15.56 -1.00 10.20
N ALA A 19 -16.03 -1.94 11.03
CA ALA A 19 -15.24 -3.10 11.44
C ALA A 19 -14.86 -3.99 10.24
N GLU A 20 -15.79 -4.23 9.30
CA GLU A 20 -15.51 -4.97 8.05
C GLU A 20 -14.45 -4.28 7.17
N GLN A 21 -14.47 -2.94 7.08
CA GLN A 21 -13.45 -2.19 6.35
C GLN A 21 -12.07 -2.21 7.05
N LEU A 22 -12.05 -2.33 8.37
CA LEU A 22 -10.82 -2.39 9.17
C LEU A 22 -10.21 -3.80 9.21
N GLU A 23 -11.01 -4.86 9.09
CA GLU A 23 -10.55 -6.26 9.08
C GLU A 23 -9.32 -6.54 8.16
N PRO A 24 -9.27 -6.06 6.90
CA PRO A 24 -8.09 -6.23 6.04
C PRO A 24 -6.90 -5.33 6.42
N LEU A 25 -7.10 -4.34 7.28
CA LEU A 25 -6.13 -3.34 7.72
C LEU A 25 -5.43 -3.71 9.04
N ARG A 26 -5.13 -5.00 9.25
CA ARG A 26 -4.39 -5.50 10.43
C ARG A 26 -2.94 -5.02 10.47
N PRO A 27 -2.27 -5.04 11.64
CA PRO A 27 -0.82 -4.82 11.72
C PRO A 27 -0.04 -5.66 10.68
N GLY A 28 0.87 -5.01 9.96
CA GLY A 28 1.64 -5.61 8.87
C GLY A 28 0.95 -5.63 7.49
N SER A 29 -0.32 -5.23 7.41
CA SER A 29 -1.02 -5.03 6.14
C SER A 29 -0.66 -3.68 5.49
N PHE A 30 -1.19 -3.45 4.29
CA PHE A 30 -0.88 -2.27 3.48
C PHE A 30 -2.15 -1.57 3.02
N CYS A 31 -2.06 -0.26 2.82
CA CYS A 31 -3.18 0.56 2.39
C CYS A 31 -2.75 1.73 1.50
N LEU A 32 -3.70 2.30 0.77
CA LEU A 32 -3.58 3.63 0.16
C LEU A 32 -4.45 4.63 0.92
N HIS A 33 -3.91 5.82 1.11
CA HIS A 33 -4.66 7.01 1.50
C HIS A 33 -4.58 8.06 0.39
N LYS A 34 -5.69 8.74 0.08
CA LYS A 34 -5.76 9.71 -1.02
C LYS A 34 -4.71 10.84 -0.93
N SER A 35 -4.41 11.31 0.28
CA SER A 35 -3.49 12.44 0.49
C SER A 35 -2.08 12.04 0.90
N TRP A 36 -1.88 10.81 1.40
CA TRP A 36 -0.60 10.37 1.96
C TRP A 36 0.02 9.20 1.22
N GLY A 37 -0.70 8.66 0.23
CA GLY A 37 -0.23 7.57 -0.61
C GLY A 37 -0.17 6.26 0.15
N PHE A 38 0.81 5.45 -0.23
CA PHE A 38 1.05 4.13 0.34
C PHE A 38 1.42 4.20 1.82
N GLY A 39 0.82 3.31 2.61
CA GLY A 39 1.14 3.10 4.02
C GLY A 39 1.16 1.63 4.41
N GLN A 40 1.95 1.33 5.43
CA GLN A 40 1.94 0.04 6.12
C GLN A 40 1.30 0.23 7.49
N VAL A 41 0.35 -0.64 7.84
CA VAL A 41 -0.25 -0.60 9.18
C VAL A 41 0.79 -1.08 10.19
N ALA A 42 1.18 -0.20 11.09
CA ALA A 42 2.13 -0.51 12.14
C ALA A 42 1.43 -1.19 13.33
N GLU A 43 0.26 -0.68 13.73
CA GLU A 43 -0.39 -1.09 14.96
C GLU A 43 -1.90 -0.81 14.92
N TRP A 44 -2.66 -1.67 15.61
CA TRP A 44 -4.00 -1.35 16.09
C TRP A 44 -3.92 -0.93 17.56
N ASN A 45 -4.10 0.37 17.80
CA ASN A 45 -4.24 0.90 19.15
C ASN A 45 -5.73 1.04 19.49
N LEU A 46 -6.41 -0.09 19.63
CA LEU A 46 -7.86 -0.16 19.83
C LEU A 46 -8.31 0.44 21.17
N LEU A 47 -7.42 0.44 22.17
CA LEU A 47 -7.64 1.12 23.44
C LEU A 47 -7.88 2.62 23.24
N LEU A 48 -7.11 3.25 22.35
CA LEU A 48 -7.26 4.66 21.98
C LEU A 48 -8.19 4.89 20.78
N ASN A 49 -8.89 3.85 20.32
CA ASN A 49 -9.73 3.89 19.12
C ASN A 49 -8.96 4.35 17.87
N GLN A 50 -7.73 3.87 17.70
CA GLN A 50 -6.82 4.30 16.64
C GLN A 50 -6.18 3.12 15.89
N ILE A 51 -5.86 3.38 14.62
CA ILE A 51 -4.90 2.63 13.82
C ILE A 51 -3.66 3.51 13.61
N VAL A 52 -2.47 2.93 13.71
CA VAL A 52 -1.20 3.61 13.47
C VAL A 52 -0.62 3.12 12.16
N ILE A 53 -0.29 4.05 11.26
CA ILE A 53 0.15 3.74 9.90
C ILE A 53 1.45 4.48 9.61
N ASP A 54 2.41 3.75 9.06
CA ASP A 54 3.63 4.31 8.49
C ASP A 54 3.39 4.66 7.02
N PHE A 55 3.06 5.93 6.76
CA PHE A 55 3.06 6.48 5.41
C PHE A 55 4.46 6.97 5.04
N LYS A 56 4.78 6.96 3.74
CA LYS A 56 6.08 7.45 3.23
C LYS A 56 6.40 8.88 3.69
N THR A 57 5.39 9.75 3.75
CA THR A 57 5.55 11.16 4.15
C THR A 57 5.25 11.40 5.63
N LYS A 58 4.72 10.41 6.35
CA LYS A 58 4.25 10.56 7.74
C LYS A 58 4.31 9.23 8.49
N ALA A 59 5.48 8.94 9.05
CA ALA A 59 5.70 7.76 9.88
C ALA A 59 4.90 7.83 11.19
N LYS A 60 4.49 6.66 11.69
CA LYS A 60 3.75 6.46 12.95
C LYS A 60 2.54 7.37 13.09
N HIS A 61 1.78 7.54 12.01
CA HIS A 61 0.64 8.44 12.03
C HIS A 61 -0.59 7.77 12.68
N PRO A 62 -1.09 8.27 13.82
CA PRO A 62 -2.34 7.78 14.39
C PRO A 62 -3.54 8.32 13.64
N MET A 63 -4.54 7.46 13.41
CA MET A 63 -5.79 7.77 12.73
C MET A 63 -6.95 7.13 13.49
N GLN A 64 -8.07 7.85 13.65
CA GLN A 64 -9.27 7.30 14.28
C GLN A 64 -9.85 6.15 13.44
N LEU A 65 -10.30 5.07 14.09
CA LEU A 65 -10.76 3.85 13.39
C LEU A 65 -11.89 4.11 12.38
N ALA A 66 -12.87 4.97 12.73
CA ALA A 66 -13.95 5.32 11.81
C ALA A 66 -13.43 6.07 10.56
N TYR A 67 -12.51 7.02 10.74
CA TYR A 67 -11.92 7.74 9.62
C TYR A 67 -11.06 6.82 8.74
N ALA A 68 -10.32 5.90 9.36
CA ALA A 68 -9.55 4.88 8.67
C ALA A 68 -10.43 3.97 7.81
N ALA A 69 -11.54 3.48 8.37
CA ALA A 69 -12.51 2.65 7.66
C ALA A 69 -13.10 3.33 6.42
N GLU A 70 -13.20 4.66 6.42
CA GLU A 70 -13.75 5.43 5.31
C GLU A 70 -12.71 5.84 4.26
N ASN A 71 -11.46 6.07 4.66
CA ASN A 71 -10.46 6.76 3.82
C ASN A 71 -9.28 5.88 3.39
N LEU A 72 -9.17 4.67 3.93
CA LEU A 72 -8.12 3.74 3.56
C LEU A 72 -8.66 2.70 2.59
N ILE A 73 -7.86 2.46 1.54
CA ILE A 73 -8.11 1.38 0.60
C ILE A 73 -7.09 0.29 0.90
N PRO A 74 -7.50 -0.89 1.42
CA PRO A 74 -6.60 -2.00 1.67
C PRO A 74 -5.92 -2.47 0.37
N ILE A 75 -4.65 -2.82 0.46
CA ILE A 75 -3.88 -3.35 -0.67
C ILE A 75 -3.50 -4.81 -0.38
N PRO A 76 -3.72 -5.75 -1.33
CA PRO A 76 -3.31 -7.13 -1.16
C PRO A 76 -1.78 -7.27 -1.13
N ALA A 77 -1.27 -8.26 -0.39
CA ALA A 77 0.17 -8.46 -0.25
C ALA A 77 0.92 -8.70 -1.58
N GLY A 78 0.22 -9.20 -2.61
CA GLY A 78 0.77 -9.42 -3.96
C GLY A 78 0.88 -8.15 -4.82
N HIS A 79 0.28 -7.04 -4.40
CA HIS A 79 0.37 -5.77 -5.12
C HIS A 79 1.82 -5.26 -5.19
N PHE A 80 2.22 -4.66 -6.31
CA PHE A 80 3.60 -4.24 -6.53
C PHE A 80 4.15 -3.34 -5.40
N LEU A 81 3.38 -2.34 -4.94
CA LEU A 81 3.76 -1.47 -3.82
C LEU A 81 4.07 -2.23 -2.52
N ALA A 82 3.28 -3.25 -2.18
CA ALA A 82 3.50 -4.08 -0.99
C ALA A 82 4.76 -4.95 -1.16
N ARG A 83 4.92 -5.57 -2.33
CA ARG A 83 6.10 -6.39 -2.66
C ARG A 83 7.38 -5.57 -2.64
N LYS A 84 7.38 -4.34 -3.16
CA LYS A 84 8.52 -3.41 -3.12
C LYS A 84 9.09 -3.23 -1.71
N VAL A 85 8.23 -3.21 -0.70
CA VAL A 85 8.63 -3.07 0.71
C VAL A 85 9.01 -4.43 1.32
N LYS A 86 8.24 -5.49 1.05
CA LYS A 86 8.45 -6.81 1.67
C LYS A 86 9.63 -7.58 1.10
N GLU A 87 9.90 -7.43 -0.19
CA GLU A 87 10.87 -8.23 -0.93
C GLU A 87 11.72 -7.35 -1.88
N PRO A 88 12.42 -6.33 -1.35
CA PRO A 88 13.12 -5.34 -2.16
C PRO A 88 14.17 -5.96 -3.09
N ASP A 89 14.85 -7.02 -2.66
CA ASP A 89 15.88 -7.68 -3.47
C ASP A 89 15.28 -8.49 -4.63
N VAL A 90 14.11 -9.11 -4.43
CA VAL A 90 13.36 -9.80 -5.48
C VAL A 90 12.90 -8.81 -6.53
N ILE A 91 12.37 -7.65 -6.11
CA ILE A 91 11.97 -6.59 -7.03
C ILE A 91 13.17 -6.03 -7.81
N LYS A 92 14.31 -5.81 -7.15
CA LYS A 92 15.55 -5.38 -7.84
C LYS A 92 16.05 -6.39 -8.86
N ALA A 93 15.91 -7.69 -8.58
CA ALA A 93 16.25 -8.73 -9.54
C ALA A 93 15.28 -8.73 -10.74
N LEU A 94 13.97 -8.68 -10.49
CA LEU A 94 12.94 -8.62 -11.53
C LEU A 94 13.10 -7.41 -12.46
N LEU A 95 13.44 -6.24 -11.91
CA LEU A 95 13.74 -5.05 -12.70
C LEU A 95 14.85 -5.28 -13.74
N LYS A 96 15.79 -6.18 -13.48
CA LYS A 96 16.88 -6.50 -14.41
C LYS A 96 16.52 -7.63 -15.37
N SER A 97 15.88 -8.68 -14.85
CA SER A 97 15.65 -9.92 -15.60
C SER A 97 14.37 -9.90 -16.42
N ASP A 98 13.31 -9.24 -15.94
CA ASP A 98 11.99 -9.23 -16.57
C ASP A 98 11.27 -7.88 -16.32
N PRO A 99 11.67 -6.82 -17.05
CA PRO A 99 11.05 -5.52 -16.90
C PRO A 99 9.58 -5.50 -17.32
N VAL A 100 9.16 -6.40 -18.23
CA VAL A 100 7.76 -6.51 -18.68
C VAL A 100 6.88 -7.04 -17.55
N ALA A 101 7.32 -8.06 -16.81
CA ALA A 101 6.60 -8.54 -15.64
C ALA A 101 6.46 -7.47 -14.55
N VAL A 102 7.47 -6.62 -14.37
CA VAL A 102 7.35 -5.48 -13.44
C VAL A 102 6.26 -4.51 -13.88
N VAL A 103 6.27 -4.09 -15.15
CA VAL A 103 5.24 -3.16 -15.68
C VAL A 103 3.85 -3.78 -15.58
N ARG A 104 3.72 -5.08 -15.90
CA ARG A 104 2.46 -5.81 -15.75
C ARG A 104 1.96 -5.81 -14.31
N SER A 105 2.84 -6.11 -13.36
CA SER A 105 2.49 -6.12 -11.93
C SER A 105 2.07 -4.74 -11.42
N ILE A 106 2.66 -3.66 -11.94
CA ILE A 106 2.21 -2.30 -11.65
C ILE A 106 0.82 -2.07 -12.25
N LEU A 107 0.61 -2.39 -13.53
CA LEU A 107 -0.70 -2.22 -14.19
C LEU A 107 -1.82 -2.97 -13.48
N GLU A 108 -1.58 -4.21 -13.05
CA GLU A 108 -2.53 -5.01 -12.27
C GLU A 108 -2.95 -4.29 -10.97
N GLY A 109 -2.04 -3.54 -10.34
CA GLY A 109 -2.32 -2.71 -9.17
C GLY A 109 -3.13 -1.45 -9.46
N PHE A 110 -3.23 -1.02 -10.73
CA PHE A 110 -4.04 0.11 -11.18
C PHE A 110 -5.21 -0.38 -12.07
N ASP A 111 -5.84 -1.50 -11.71
CA ASP A 111 -6.98 -2.07 -12.44
C ASP A 111 -6.72 -2.28 -13.94
N GLY A 112 -5.49 -2.68 -14.27
CA GLY A 112 -5.01 -2.93 -15.62
C GLY A 112 -4.62 -1.68 -16.41
N LYS A 113 -4.68 -0.48 -15.82
CA LYS A 113 -4.44 0.78 -16.53
C LYS A 113 -3.67 1.79 -15.70
N ALA A 114 -2.45 2.13 -16.12
CA ALA A 114 -1.67 3.20 -15.55
C ALA A 114 -1.06 4.09 -16.64
N THR A 115 -0.99 5.38 -16.38
CA THR A 115 -0.22 6.32 -17.19
C THR A 115 1.27 6.15 -16.96
N LEU A 116 2.10 6.62 -17.89
CA LEU A 116 3.56 6.61 -17.72
C LEU A 116 3.99 7.36 -16.45
N ALA A 117 3.30 8.47 -16.13
CA ALA A 117 3.56 9.26 -14.93
C ALA A 117 3.33 8.42 -13.66
N GLN A 118 2.20 7.70 -13.57
CA GLN A 118 1.90 6.81 -12.44
C GLN A 118 2.92 5.68 -12.30
N ILE A 119 3.34 5.06 -13.42
CA ILE A 119 4.37 4.01 -13.39
C ILE A 119 5.70 4.59 -12.89
N SER A 120 6.10 5.78 -13.37
CA SER A 120 7.33 6.42 -12.91
C SER A 120 7.27 6.79 -11.42
N GLU A 121 6.14 7.27 -10.92
CA GLU A 121 5.97 7.62 -9.50
C GLU A 121 6.15 6.42 -8.57
N VAL A 122 5.74 5.23 -9.02
CA VAL A 122 5.92 3.98 -8.27
C VAL A 122 7.38 3.55 -8.16
N LEU A 123 8.20 3.85 -9.18
CA LEU A 123 9.56 3.33 -9.34
C LEU A 123 10.65 4.34 -8.96
N VAL A 124 10.43 5.62 -9.23
CA VAL A 124 11.40 6.69 -8.99
C VAL A 124 11.43 7.08 -7.51
N GLY A 125 12.62 7.39 -7.00
CA GLY A 125 12.89 7.77 -5.62
C GLY A 125 13.21 6.57 -4.71
N ASP A 126 12.54 5.44 -4.92
CA ASP A 126 12.78 4.22 -4.12
C ASP A 126 13.66 3.19 -4.84
N LEU A 127 13.46 3.01 -6.14
CA LEU A 127 14.17 1.98 -6.93
C LEU A 127 15.10 2.58 -7.98
N PHE A 128 14.78 3.77 -8.48
CA PHE A 128 15.59 4.49 -9.47
C PHE A 128 15.69 5.98 -9.16
N THR A 129 16.82 6.57 -9.56
CA THR A 129 16.87 8.00 -9.89
C THR A 129 16.16 8.28 -11.22
N GLU A 130 15.83 9.55 -11.48
CA GLU A 130 15.23 9.98 -12.75
C GLU A 130 16.04 9.54 -13.99
N THR A 131 17.37 9.62 -13.91
CA THR A 131 18.26 9.24 -15.00
C THR A 131 18.27 7.72 -15.23
N GLU A 132 18.32 6.94 -14.15
CA GLU A 132 18.27 5.48 -14.24
C GLU A 132 16.92 5.01 -14.79
N TRP A 133 15.82 5.60 -14.33
CA TRP A 133 14.47 5.34 -14.83
C TRP A 133 14.36 5.56 -16.33
N LYS A 134 14.82 6.70 -16.86
CA LYS A 134 14.75 6.98 -18.31
C LYS A 134 15.50 5.94 -19.14
N ARG A 135 16.67 5.51 -18.66
CA ARG A 135 17.47 4.45 -19.31
C ARG A 135 16.73 3.11 -19.24
N TRP A 136 16.24 2.75 -18.06
CA TRP A 136 15.52 1.51 -17.81
C TRP A 136 14.26 1.41 -18.69
N TRP A 137 13.42 2.44 -18.70
CA TRP A 137 12.18 2.49 -19.48
C TRP A 137 12.43 2.34 -20.98
N THR A 138 13.49 2.95 -21.50
CA THR A 138 13.87 2.83 -22.91
C THR A 138 14.22 1.40 -23.28
N ASN A 139 14.85 0.65 -22.37
CA ASN A 139 15.19 -0.76 -22.59
C ASN A 139 13.96 -1.66 -22.37
N ALA A 140 13.15 -1.40 -21.35
CA ALA A 140 11.94 -2.17 -21.04
C ALA A 140 10.97 -2.21 -22.22
N LYS A 141 10.81 -1.10 -22.96
CA LYS A 141 9.96 -1.03 -24.16
C LYS A 141 10.44 -1.88 -25.35
N LYS A 142 11.69 -2.35 -25.34
CA LYS A 142 12.27 -3.16 -26.42
C LYS A 142 12.23 -4.67 -26.13
N ALA A 143 11.88 -5.05 -24.91
CA ALA A 143 11.81 -6.43 -24.45
C ALA A 143 10.52 -7.12 -24.92
#